data_AF-A0AAW0WYJ4-F1
#
_entry.id   AF-A0AAW0WYJ4-F1
#
_cell.length_a   1.000
_cell.length_b   1.000
_cell.length_c   1.000
_cell.angle_alpha   90.00
_cell.angle_beta   90.00
_cell.angle_gamma   90.00
#
_symmetry.space_group_name_H-M   'P 1'
#
loop_
_entity.id
_entity.type
_entity.pdbx_description
1 polymer ?
#
loop_
_entity_poly.entity_id
_entity_poly.type
_entity_poly.pdbx_seq_one_letter_code
_entity_poly.pdbx_strand_id
1 'polypeptide(L)'
;MALVDTLITHVDGKTLTSHKPALLSLFTEAMDLRTQKGNSEVVGAVELDISRALSKLLLRLNEYDNIAIFLSLQNWAADAAEDKPSRLITFYRFSDYLAGTFKVLFIKAKLADSLFSHAASLLEANNSFNQQNTVFGSGAEAERQTSCLLEAVLDTLTKIFLYDSVNFTNQERFQLMVKPLTDQLENTIGGMIAYEGRIRNHLIPCLVKFTIAVGDDSLWKTLNRQILLRVRNDDQPKVILAALQTFQALMETLGEDFLQPVLADTMPYITEVLESLDTDIEAFTREIFTKMEGILGDNLRAYLG
;
A
#
# COMPACT_ATOMS: atom_id res chain seq x y z
N MET A 1 -15.93 -0.51 23.94
CA MET A 1 -15.84 -1.63 22.98
C MET A 1 -15.87 -3.02 23.62
N ALA A 2 -15.29 -3.25 24.81
CA ALA A 2 -15.32 -4.57 25.46
C ALA A 2 -16.73 -5.19 25.58
N LEU A 3 -17.76 -4.40 25.92
CA LEU A 3 -19.14 -4.89 25.97
C LEU A 3 -19.66 -5.37 24.61
N VAL A 4 -19.38 -4.61 23.54
CA VAL A 4 -19.77 -4.96 22.17
C VAL A 4 -19.01 -6.19 21.68
N ASP A 5 -17.73 -6.30 22.02
CA ASP A 5 -16.90 -7.46 21.71
C ASP A 5 -17.42 -8.74 22.41
N THR A 6 -17.79 -8.64 23.68
CA THR A 6 -18.44 -9.73 24.44
C THR A 6 -19.79 -10.11 23.85
N LEU A 7 -20.62 -9.13 23.47
CA LEU A 7 -21.91 -9.39 22.82
C LEU A 7 -21.73 -10.10 21.46
N ILE A 8 -20.79 -9.64 20.64
CA ILE A 8 -20.48 -10.27 19.34
C ILE A 8 -19.89 -11.67 19.53
N THR A 9 -19.25 -11.97 20.65
CA THR A 9 -18.70 -13.30 20.91
C THR A 9 -19.76 -14.28 21.41
N HIS A 10 -20.74 -13.82 22.20
CA HIS A 10 -21.68 -14.70 22.92
C HIS A 10 -23.11 -14.76 22.37
N VAL A 11 -23.51 -13.87 21.44
CA VAL A 11 -24.88 -13.85 20.88
C VAL A 11 -25.02 -14.88 19.75
N ASP A 12 -26.18 -15.55 19.62
CA ASP A 12 -26.45 -16.48 18.51
C ASP A 12 -26.42 -15.80 17.12
N GLY A 13 -25.88 -16.50 16.12
CA GLY A 13 -25.72 -15.96 14.76
C GLY A 13 -27.02 -15.52 14.07
N LYS A 14 -28.15 -16.15 14.41
CA LYS A 14 -29.49 -15.76 13.94
C LYS A 14 -29.92 -14.40 14.50
N THR A 15 -29.71 -14.18 15.80
CA THR A 15 -29.98 -12.90 16.48
C THR A 15 -29.07 -11.79 15.97
N LEU A 16 -27.80 -12.12 15.71
CA LEU A 16 -26.82 -11.20 15.10
C LEU A 16 -27.28 -10.74 13.71
N THR A 17 -27.86 -11.66 12.95
CA THR A 17 -28.41 -11.38 11.61
C THR A 17 -29.62 -10.45 11.66
N SER A 18 -30.51 -10.62 12.65
CA SER A 18 -31.69 -9.76 12.83
C SER A 18 -31.35 -8.33 13.26
N HIS A 19 -30.21 -8.12 13.94
CA HIS A 19 -29.78 -6.78 14.41
C HIS A 19 -28.70 -6.12 13.54
N LYS A 20 -28.39 -6.67 12.36
CA LYS A 20 -27.38 -6.11 11.43
C LYS A 20 -27.53 -4.60 11.19
N PRO A 21 -28.71 -4.03 10.91
CA PRO A 21 -28.82 -2.59 10.62
C PRO A 21 -28.43 -1.72 11.81
N ALA A 22 -28.82 -2.13 13.02
CA ALA A 22 -28.48 -1.41 14.26
C ALA A 22 -26.99 -1.52 14.58
N LEU A 23 -26.40 -2.70 14.39
CA LEU A 23 -24.96 -2.90 14.56
C LEU A 23 -24.16 -2.10 13.54
N LEU A 24 -24.56 -2.11 12.27
CA LEU A 24 -23.92 -1.31 11.23
C LEU A 24 -23.99 0.18 11.55
N SER A 25 -25.15 0.69 11.97
CA SER A 25 -25.30 2.08 12.40
C SER A 25 -24.34 2.42 13.55
N LEU A 26 -24.25 1.55 14.56
CA LEU A 26 -23.34 1.73 15.69
C LEU A 26 -21.86 1.74 15.26
N PHE A 27 -21.46 0.80 14.40
CA PHE A 27 -20.09 0.71 13.91
C PHE A 27 -19.72 1.90 13.03
N THR A 28 -20.61 2.34 12.14
CA THR A 28 -20.41 3.51 11.29
C THR A 28 -20.25 4.78 12.12
N GLU A 29 -21.07 4.96 13.16
CA GLU A 29 -20.93 6.11 14.08
C GLU A 29 -19.63 6.04 14.87
N ALA A 30 -19.25 4.86 15.35
CA ALA A 30 -18.00 4.65 16.07
C ALA A 30 -16.76 4.88 15.17
N MET A 31 -16.81 4.48 13.90
CA MET A 31 -15.75 4.73 12.92
C MET A 31 -15.65 6.21 12.52
N ASP A 32 -16.69 7.02 12.73
CA ASP A 32 -16.63 8.47 12.48
C ASP A 32 -15.87 9.23 13.58
N LEU A 33 -15.32 8.54 14.60
CA LEU A 33 -14.62 9.17 15.73
C LEU A 33 -13.50 10.14 15.31
N ARG A 34 -12.74 9.77 14.27
CA ARG A 34 -11.63 10.59 13.75
C ARG A 34 -12.08 11.92 13.18
N THR A 35 -13.25 11.96 12.52
CA THR A 35 -13.79 13.23 12.01
C THR A 35 -14.26 14.13 13.14
N GLN A 36 -14.70 13.56 14.26
CA GLN A 36 -15.22 14.30 15.41
C GLN A 36 -14.15 14.78 16.40
N LYS A 37 -13.09 13.98 16.60
CA LYS A 37 -12.08 14.20 17.65
C LYS A 37 -10.69 14.50 17.11
N GLY A 38 -10.48 14.43 15.81
CA GLY A 38 -9.20 14.64 15.15
C GLY A 38 -8.27 13.44 15.24
N ASN A 39 -7.00 13.65 14.86
CA ASN A 39 -5.97 12.61 14.86
C ASN A 39 -5.23 12.60 16.22
N SER A 40 -5.34 11.49 16.95
CA SER A 40 -4.62 11.27 18.22
C SER A 40 -4.31 9.78 18.35
N GLU A 41 -3.24 9.44 19.08
CA GLU A 41 -2.90 8.06 19.42
C GLU A 41 -4.07 7.33 20.12
N VAL A 42 -4.80 8.05 20.98
CA VAL A 42 -5.98 7.50 21.67
C VAL A 42 -7.08 7.16 20.68
N VAL A 43 -7.32 8.03 19.68
CA VAL A 43 -8.31 7.77 18.61
C VAL A 43 -7.88 6.54 17.81
N GLY A 44 -6.59 6.43 17.47
CA GLY A 44 -6.06 5.25 16.78
C GLY A 44 -6.22 3.94 17.56
N ALA A 45 -5.99 3.96 18.88
CA ALA A 45 -6.21 2.80 19.74
C ALA A 45 -7.69 2.37 19.79
N VAL A 46 -8.60 3.34 19.88
CA VAL A 46 -10.04 3.07 19.87
C VAL A 46 -10.50 2.56 18.50
N GLU A 47 -10.02 3.13 17.39
CA GLU A 47 -10.29 2.63 16.03
C GLU A 47 -9.83 1.18 15.85
N LEU A 48 -8.69 0.80 16.44
CA LEU A 48 -8.21 -0.59 16.41
C LEU A 48 -9.15 -1.54 17.16
N ASP A 49 -9.65 -1.13 18.33
CA ASP A 49 -10.63 -1.91 19.09
C ASP A 49 -11.97 -2.04 18.36
N ILE A 50 -12.40 -0.98 17.67
CA ILE A 50 -13.58 -0.99 16.80
C ILE A 50 -13.36 -1.96 15.63
N SER A 51 -12.21 -1.88 14.97
CA SER A 51 -11.83 -2.76 13.86
C SER A 51 -11.81 -4.22 14.29
N ARG A 52 -11.27 -4.52 15.48
CA ARG A 52 -11.26 -5.87 16.05
C ARG A 52 -12.66 -6.43 16.26
N ALA A 53 -13.55 -5.64 16.88
CA ALA A 53 -14.92 -6.06 17.12
C ALA A 53 -15.69 -6.26 15.80
N LEU A 54 -15.52 -5.37 14.83
CA LEU A 54 -16.15 -5.45 13.53
C LEU A 54 -15.64 -6.66 12.71
N SER A 55 -14.34 -6.94 12.70
CA SER A 55 -13.81 -8.13 12.03
C SER A 55 -14.33 -9.43 12.63
N LYS A 56 -14.49 -9.49 13.96
CA LYS A 56 -15.13 -10.65 14.63
C LYS A 56 -16.59 -10.81 14.22
N LEU A 57 -17.33 -9.71 14.08
CA LEU A 57 -18.70 -9.74 13.54
C LEU A 57 -18.71 -10.32 12.12
N LEU A 58 -17.85 -9.81 11.23
CA LEU A 58 -17.78 -10.28 9.85
C LEU A 58 -17.40 -11.77 9.76
N LEU A 59 -16.49 -12.27 10.61
CA LEU A 59 -16.17 -13.71 10.65
C LEU A 59 -17.37 -14.61 11.01
N ARG A 60 -18.41 -14.06 11.65
CA ARG A 60 -19.60 -14.82 12.06
C ARG A 60 -20.77 -14.70 11.08
N LEU A 61 -20.72 -13.77 10.14
CA LEU A 61 -21.74 -13.60 9.12
C LEU A 61 -21.43 -14.47 7.90
N ASN A 62 -22.44 -14.66 7.04
CA ASN A 62 -22.20 -15.35 5.76
C ASN A 62 -21.47 -14.41 4.77
N GLU A 63 -20.94 -15.00 3.70
CA GLU A 63 -20.16 -14.28 2.69
C GLU A 63 -20.93 -13.11 2.05
N TYR A 64 -22.21 -13.30 1.73
CA TYR A 64 -23.06 -12.27 1.13
C TYR A 64 -23.18 -11.04 2.03
N ASP A 65 -23.46 -11.25 3.31
CA ASP A 65 -23.59 -10.18 4.29
C ASP A 65 -22.25 -9.49 4.56
N ASN A 66 -21.15 -10.24 4.54
CA ASN A 66 -19.81 -9.69 4.69
C ASN A 66 -19.47 -8.70 3.58
N ILE A 67 -19.72 -9.11 2.33
CA ILE A 67 -19.51 -8.25 1.16
C ILE A 67 -20.43 -7.02 1.25
N ALA A 68 -21.71 -7.20 1.57
CA ALA A 68 -22.66 -6.09 1.66
C ALA A 68 -22.26 -5.05 2.73
N ILE A 69 -21.85 -5.50 3.92
CA ILE A 69 -21.39 -4.61 5.00
C ILE A 69 -20.09 -3.91 4.59
N PHE A 70 -19.14 -4.63 4.01
CA PHE A 70 -17.86 -4.07 3.58
C PHE A 70 -18.06 -2.98 2.52
N LEU A 71 -18.88 -3.25 1.49
CA LEU A 71 -19.22 -2.27 0.46
C LEU A 71 -19.99 -1.07 1.03
N SER A 72 -20.90 -1.29 1.98
CA SER A 72 -21.61 -0.20 2.66
C SER A 72 -20.63 0.72 3.40
N LEU A 73 -19.59 0.18 4.04
CA LEU A 73 -18.57 0.96 4.72
C LEU A 73 -17.63 1.66 3.73
N GLN A 74 -17.31 1.02 2.61
CA GLN A 74 -16.55 1.64 1.53
C GLN A 74 -17.30 2.86 0.97
N ASN A 75 -18.59 2.72 0.66
CA ASN A 75 -19.42 3.82 0.17
C ASN A 75 -19.56 4.93 1.22
N TRP A 76 -19.77 4.59 2.50
CA TRP A 76 -19.81 5.57 3.59
C TRP A 76 -18.55 6.44 3.68
N ALA A 77 -17.38 5.87 3.38
CA ALA A 77 -16.12 6.60 3.36
C ALA A 77 -15.90 7.38 2.05
N ALA A 78 -16.22 6.77 0.91
CA ALA A 78 -16.03 7.35 -0.42
C ALA A 78 -17.01 8.49 -0.73
N ASP A 79 -18.29 8.33 -0.42
CA ASP A 79 -19.34 9.33 -0.67
C ASP A 79 -19.12 10.61 0.14
N ALA A 80 -18.43 10.49 1.27
CA ALA A 80 -18.09 11.60 2.15
C ALA A 80 -16.65 12.10 1.95
N ALA A 81 -15.96 11.70 0.88
CA ALA A 81 -14.56 12.07 0.65
C ALA A 81 -14.37 13.60 0.51
N GLU A 82 -15.34 14.30 -0.06
CA GLU A 82 -15.27 15.77 -0.22
C GLU A 82 -15.49 16.52 1.10
N ASP A 83 -16.46 16.10 1.92
CA ASP A 83 -16.81 16.78 3.17
C ASP A 83 -15.99 16.30 4.37
N LYS A 84 -15.68 15.00 4.42
CA LYS A 84 -15.07 14.30 5.55
C LYS A 84 -14.02 13.27 5.08
N PRO A 85 -12.94 13.71 4.41
CA PRO A 85 -11.91 12.83 3.86
C PRO A 85 -11.22 11.94 4.90
N SER A 86 -11.22 12.33 6.18
CA SER A 86 -10.69 11.51 7.28
C SER A 86 -11.36 10.14 7.43
N ARG A 87 -12.59 9.96 6.90
CA ARG A 87 -13.25 8.64 6.88
C ARG A 87 -12.51 7.64 6.01
N LEU A 88 -11.84 8.08 4.95
CA LEU A 88 -11.01 7.22 4.11
C LEU A 88 -9.86 6.61 4.91
N ILE A 89 -9.21 7.38 5.79
CA ILE A 89 -8.14 6.88 6.67
C ILE A 89 -8.69 5.76 7.56
N THR A 90 -9.82 5.99 8.22
CA THR A 90 -10.41 5.00 9.12
C THR A 90 -10.85 3.75 8.35
N PHE A 91 -11.45 3.90 7.16
CA PHE A 91 -11.85 2.77 6.33
C PHE A 91 -10.65 1.94 5.85
N TYR A 92 -9.57 2.56 5.39
CA TYR A 92 -8.38 1.83 4.96
C TYR A 92 -7.65 1.17 6.14
N ARG A 93 -7.57 1.81 7.31
CA ARG A 93 -7.05 1.16 8.53
C ARG A 93 -7.88 -0.05 8.95
N PHE A 94 -9.20 0.04 8.85
CA PHE A 94 -10.07 -1.10 9.07
C PHE A 94 -9.85 -2.20 8.02
N SER A 95 -9.74 -1.83 6.74
CA SER A 95 -9.50 -2.76 5.65
C SER A 95 -8.15 -3.48 5.78
N ASP A 96 -7.11 -2.75 6.19
CA ASP A 96 -5.79 -3.28 6.52
C ASP A 96 -5.85 -4.32 7.65
N TYR A 97 -6.59 -4.01 8.73
CA TYR A 97 -6.81 -4.95 9.83
C TYR A 97 -7.62 -6.18 9.40
N LEU A 98 -8.66 -5.96 8.59
CA LEU A 98 -9.54 -7.00 8.07
C LEU A 98 -8.78 -7.95 7.13
N ALA A 99 -7.98 -7.41 6.21
CA ALA A 99 -7.12 -8.18 5.31
C ALA A 99 -6.11 -9.03 6.09
N GLY A 100 -5.54 -8.50 7.19
CA GLY A 100 -4.66 -9.25 8.09
C GLY A 100 -5.37 -10.39 8.83
N THR A 101 -6.65 -10.19 9.16
CA THR A 101 -7.48 -11.15 9.90
C THR A 101 -8.00 -12.27 8.99
N PHE A 102 -8.53 -11.90 7.82
CA PHE A 102 -9.14 -12.83 6.86
C PHE A 102 -8.09 -13.50 5.98
N LYS A 103 -6.94 -12.84 5.75
CA LYS A 103 -5.85 -13.33 4.91
C LYS A 103 -6.38 -13.71 3.52
N VAL A 104 -6.13 -14.95 3.08
CA VAL A 104 -6.60 -15.50 1.81
C VAL A 104 -8.13 -15.39 1.65
N LEU A 105 -8.91 -15.46 2.73
CA LEU A 105 -10.37 -15.30 2.66
C LEU A 105 -10.79 -13.91 2.20
N PHE A 106 -9.98 -12.88 2.46
CA PHE A 106 -10.24 -11.50 2.03
C PHE A 106 -10.28 -11.41 0.50
N ILE A 107 -9.38 -12.13 -0.15
CA ILE A 107 -9.31 -12.22 -1.61
C ILE A 107 -10.41 -13.12 -2.15
N LYS A 108 -10.58 -14.33 -1.58
CA LYS A 108 -11.56 -15.31 -2.05
C LYS A 108 -13.01 -14.82 -1.94
N ALA A 109 -13.32 -14.07 -0.90
CA ALA A 109 -14.64 -13.45 -0.71
C ALA A 109 -14.85 -12.18 -1.55
N LYS A 110 -13.92 -11.86 -2.48
CA LYS A 110 -14.00 -10.70 -3.39
C LYS A 110 -14.07 -9.34 -2.71
N LEU A 111 -13.66 -9.24 -1.44
CA LEU A 111 -13.62 -7.96 -0.72
C LEU A 111 -12.54 -7.02 -1.28
N ALA A 112 -11.47 -7.61 -1.84
CA ALA A 112 -10.40 -6.84 -2.44
C ALA A 112 -10.74 -6.25 -3.82
N ASP A 113 -11.79 -6.73 -4.51
CA ASP A 113 -12.08 -6.35 -5.90
C ASP A 113 -12.42 -4.85 -6.04
N SER A 114 -13.40 -4.37 -5.28
CA SER A 114 -13.79 -2.96 -5.30
C SER A 114 -12.75 -2.05 -4.63
N LEU A 115 -12.05 -2.57 -3.62
CA LEU A 115 -11.06 -1.81 -2.89
C LEU A 115 -9.81 -1.54 -3.74
N PHE A 116 -9.41 -2.50 -4.59
CA PHE A 116 -8.20 -2.40 -5.40
C PHE A 116 -8.25 -1.24 -6.38
N SER A 117 -9.33 -1.12 -7.15
CA SER A 117 -9.51 0.00 -8.09
C SER A 117 -9.62 1.34 -7.38
N HIS A 118 -10.34 1.38 -6.25
CA HIS A 118 -10.44 2.59 -5.44
C HIS A 118 -9.09 3.02 -4.85
N ALA A 119 -8.27 2.05 -4.41
CA ALA A 119 -6.92 2.32 -3.91
C ALA A 119 -6.01 2.91 -4.99
N ALA A 120 -6.05 2.38 -6.23
CA ALA A 120 -5.30 2.94 -7.35
C ALA A 120 -5.69 4.41 -7.60
N SER A 121 -7.00 4.70 -7.67
CA SER A 121 -7.48 6.08 -7.86
C SER A 121 -7.08 7.02 -6.72
N LEU A 122 -7.07 6.54 -5.46
CA LEU A 122 -6.62 7.35 -4.33
C LEU A 122 -5.12 7.64 -4.36
N LEU A 123 -4.29 6.67 -4.74
CA LEU A 123 -2.84 6.87 -4.89
C LEU A 123 -2.56 7.91 -5.98
N GLU A 124 -3.28 7.85 -7.09
CA GLU A 124 -3.18 8.85 -8.16
C GLU A 124 -3.63 10.22 -7.68
N ALA A 125 -4.84 10.34 -7.12
CA ALA A 125 -5.41 11.61 -6.66
C ALA A 125 -4.53 12.32 -5.62
N ASN A 126 -3.79 11.56 -4.80
CA ASN A 126 -2.98 12.08 -3.70
C ASN A 126 -1.49 12.10 -4.00
N ASN A 127 -1.12 12.25 -5.28
CA ASN A 127 0.26 12.45 -5.71
C ASN A 127 0.65 13.93 -5.71
N SER A 128 1.89 14.25 -5.33
CA SER A 128 2.44 15.61 -5.36
C SER A 128 2.46 16.26 -6.73
N PHE A 129 2.41 15.49 -7.83
CA PHE A 129 2.33 16.03 -9.19
C PHE A 129 0.93 16.48 -9.59
N ASN A 130 -0.11 16.08 -8.86
CA ASN A 130 -1.45 16.57 -9.16
C ASN A 130 -1.56 18.03 -8.71
N GLN A 131 -1.69 18.91 -9.71
CA GLN A 131 -1.91 20.35 -9.52
C GLN A 131 -3.28 20.65 -8.88
N GLN A 132 -4.17 19.67 -8.87
CA GLN A 132 -5.43 19.70 -8.12
C GLN A 132 -5.13 19.23 -6.70
N ASN A 133 -5.51 20.03 -5.71
CA ASN A 133 -5.32 19.75 -4.29
C ASN A 133 -5.66 18.29 -3.95
N THR A 134 -4.94 17.72 -2.98
CA THR A 134 -5.23 16.38 -2.46
C THR A 134 -6.66 16.26 -1.94
N VAL A 135 -7.13 15.03 -1.64
CA VAL A 135 -8.50 14.84 -1.12
C VAL A 135 -8.75 15.58 0.21
N PHE A 136 -7.68 15.98 0.91
CA PHE A 136 -7.74 16.78 2.14
C PHE A 136 -7.60 18.30 1.91
N GLY A 137 -7.47 18.75 0.67
CA GLY A 137 -7.19 20.14 0.31
C GLY A 137 -5.68 20.45 0.34
N SER A 138 -5.34 21.65 0.80
CA SER A 138 -3.98 22.18 0.83
C SER A 138 -3.56 22.62 2.23
N GLY A 139 -2.24 22.64 2.47
CA GLY A 139 -1.64 23.05 3.74
C GLY A 139 -1.07 21.88 4.55
N ALA A 140 -0.23 22.20 5.54
CA ALA A 140 0.58 21.20 6.24
C ALA A 140 -0.24 20.10 6.96
N GLU A 141 -1.41 20.44 7.50
CA GLU A 141 -2.27 19.42 8.14
C GLU A 141 -2.94 18.51 7.11
N ALA A 142 -3.39 19.08 5.98
CA ALA A 142 -3.93 18.30 4.87
C ALA A 142 -2.88 17.33 4.32
N GLU A 143 -1.63 17.79 4.13
CA GLU A 143 -0.53 16.94 3.68
C GLU A 143 -0.20 15.81 4.66
N ARG A 144 -0.27 16.05 5.97
CA ARG A 144 -0.10 15.00 7.00
C ARG A 144 -1.22 13.97 6.94
N GLN A 145 -2.46 14.43 6.80
CA GLN A 145 -3.61 13.53 6.66
C GLN A 145 -3.52 12.72 5.36
N THR A 146 -3.08 13.33 4.26
CA THR A 146 -2.80 12.65 3.01
C THR A 146 -1.69 11.61 3.18
N SER A 147 -0.58 11.93 3.86
CA SER A 147 0.46 10.93 4.16
C SER A 147 -0.11 9.74 4.93
N CYS A 148 -0.89 10.00 5.97
CA CYS A 148 -1.52 8.96 6.78
C CYS A 148 -2.51 8.10 5.96
N LEU A 149 -3.22 8.69 4.99
CA LEU A 149 -4.09 7.95 4.07
C LEU A 149 -3.26 7.05 3.17
N LEU A 150 -2.21 7.58 2.55
CA LEU A 150 -1.32 6.83 1.66
C LEU A 150 -0.69 5.63 2.37
N GLU A 151 -0.20 5.82 3.60
CA GLU A 151 0.32 4.74 4.45
C GLU A 151 -0.73 3.62 4.63
N ALA A 152 -1.96 3.97 5.02
CA ALA A 152 -3.03 2.99 5.22
C ALA A 152 -3.44 2.26 3.93
N VAL A 153 -3.44 2.96 2.79
CA VAL A 153 -3.71 2.38 1.46
C VAL A 153 -2.60 1.39 1.09
N LEU A 154 -1.33 1.78 1.25
CA LEU A 154 -0.17 0.94 0.94
C LEU A 154 -0.11 -0.30 1.83
N ASP A 155 -0.41 -0.18 3.12
CA ASP A 155 -0.44 -1.33 4.04
C ASP A 155 -1.55 -2.33 3.66
N THR A 156 -2.72 -1.81 3.30
CA THR A 156 -3.84 -2.64 2.83
C THR A 156 -3.46 -3.39 1.55
N LEU A 157 -2.89 -2.69 0.57
CA LEU A 157 -2.42 -3.29 -0.69
C LEU A 157 -1.32 -4.33 -0.44
N THR A 158 -0.36 -4.04 0.45
CA THR A 158 0.69 -4.98 0.84
C THR A 158 0.10 -6.30 1.32
N LYS A 159 -0.95 -6.26 2.16
CA LYS A 159 -1.63 -7.47 2.64
C LYS A 159 -2.41 -8.18 1.54
N ILE A 160 -3.02 -7.43 0.63
CA ILE A 160 -3.70 -8.01 -0.53
C ILE A 160 -2.72 -8.83 -1.37
N PHE A 161 -1.55 -8.27 -1.69
CA PHE A 161 -0.51 -8.96 -2.44
C PHE A 161 0.11 -10.13 -1.65
N LEU A 162 0.35 -9.93 -0.35
CA LEU A 162 0.90 -10.97 0.53
C LEU A 162 0.01 -12.22 0.61
N TYR A 163 -1.31 -12.04 0.61
CA TYR A 163 -2.28 -13.13 0.72
C TYR A 163 -2.90 -13.53 -0.61
N ASP A 164 -2.37 -13.03 -1.72
CA ASP A 164 -2.76 -13.46 -3.06
C ASP A 164 -2.35 -14.93 -3.26
N SER A 165 -3.36 -15.79 -3.38
CA SER A 165 -3.18 -17.23 -3.60
C SER A 165 -4.05 -17.74 -4.75
N VAL A 166 -4.73 -16.83 -5.45
CA VAL A 166 -5.71 -17.16 -6.50
C VAL A 166 -5.43 -16.40 -7.79
N ASN A 167 -4.21 -15.88 -7.95
CA ASN A 167 -3.81 -15.04 -9.08
C ASN A 167 -4.72 -13.79 -9.20
N PHE A 168 -4.98 -13.14 -8.07
CA PHE A 168 -5.71 -11.89 -8.04
C PHE A 168 -4.93 -10.79 -8.76
N THR A 169 -3.61 -10.75 -8.61
CA THR A 169 -2.71 -9.76 -9.22
C THR A 169 -2.32 -10.17 -10.64
N ASN A 170 -3.33 -10.31 -11.49
CA ASN A 170 -3.14 -10.64 -12.90
C ASN A 170 -2.59 -9.45 -13.72
N GLN A 171 -2.32 -9.68 -15.01
CA GLN A 171 -1.78 -8.67 -15.91
C GLN A 171 -2.63 -7.39 -15.99
N GLU A 172 -3.97 -7.49 -16.02
CA GLU A 172 -4.84 -6.32 -16.09
C GLU A 172 -4.72 -5.45 -14.82
N ARG A 173 -4.74 -6.08 -13.65
CA ARG A 173 -4.59 -5.41 -12.35
C ARG A 173 -3.18 -4.89 -12.14
N PHE A 174 -2.18 -5.56 -12.71
CA PHE A 174 -0.82 -5.02 -12.77
C PHE A 174 -0.78 -3.69 -13.52
N GLN A 175 -1.35 -3.62 -14.72
CA GLN A 175 -1.38 -2.39 -15.52
C GLN A 175 -2.11 -1.25 -14.82
N LEU A 176 -3.17 -1.57 -14.07
CA LEU A 176 -3.90 -0.59 -13.25
C LEU A 176 -3.03 -0.02 -12.11
N MET A 177 -2.15 -0.82 -11.51
CA MET A 177 -1.53 -0.50 -10.22
C MET A 177 -0.05 -0.10 -10.31
N VAL A 178 0.66 -0.55 -11.36
CA VAL A 178 2.11 -0.31 -11.51
C VAL A 178 2.44 1.17 -11.42
N LYS A 179 1.75 2.01 -12.19
CA LYS A 179 1.99 3.46 -12.22
C LYS A 179 1.59 4.16 -10.92
N PRO A 180 0.38 3.96 -10.36
CA PRO A 180 0.00 4.54 -9.07
C PRO A 180 0.99 4.26 -7.94
N LEU A 181 1.57 3.05 -7.89
CA LEU A 181 2.58 2.69 -6.89
C LEU A 181 3.94 3.31 -7.18
N THR A 182 4.45 3.21 -8.42
CA THR A 182 5.80 3.74 -8.74
C THR A 182 5.84 5.26 -8.67
N ASP A 183 4.74 5.94 -8.96
CA ASP A 183 4.66 7.40 -8.86
C ASP A 183 4.67 7.87 -7.39
N GLN A 184 4.46 6.98 -6.40
CA GLN A 184 4.66 7.33 -4.99
C GLN A 184 6.13 7.50 -4.60
N LEU A 185 7.08 6.97 -5.39
CA LEU A 185 8.51 7.19 -5.15
C LEU A 185 8.88 8.68 -5.25
N GLU A 186 8.17 9.43 -6.09
CA GLU A 186 8.35 10.87 -6.27
C GLU A 186 7.39 11.70 -5.40
N ASN A 187 6.42 11.05 -4.75
CA ASN A 187 5.43 11.75 -3.94
C ASN A 187 6.01 12.14 -2.59
N THR A 188 6.49 13.38 -2.47
CA THR A 188 7.15 13.91 -1.25
C THR A 188 6.19 14.55 -0.24
N ILE A 189 4.88 14.33 -0.39
CA ILE A 189 3.85 14.94 0.46
C ILE A 189 4.01 14.57 1.95
N GLY A 190 3.76 15.54 2.84
CA GLY A 190 3.88 15.39 4.30
C GLY A 190 5.25 15.75 4.85
N GLY A 191 6.18 16.20 3.99
CA GLY A 191 7.54 16.57 4.35
C GLY A 191 8.50 15.39 4.37
N MET A 192 9.80 15.67 4.33
CA MET A 192 10.84 14.67 4.05
C MET A 192 10.90 13.53 5.09
N ILE A 193 10.67 13.82 6.38
CA ILE A 193 10.67 12.78 7.43
C ILE A 193 9.51 11.80 7.21
N ALA A 194 8.31 12.29 6.93
CA ALA A 194 7.15 11.46 6.66
C ALA A 194 7.32 10.69 5.35
N TYR A 195 7.86 11.34 4.31
CA TYR A 195 8.22 10.71 3.05
C TYR A 195 9.18 9.53 3.25
N GLU A 196 10.33 9.73 3.90
CA GLU A 196 11.32 8.65 4.13
C GLU A 196 10.71 7.49 4.93
N GLY A 197 9.90 7.80 5.95
CA GLY A 197 9.13 6.81 6.69
C GLY A 197 8.16 6.03 5.81
N ARG A 198 7.40 6.73 4.96
CA ARG A 198 6.43 6.14 4.01
C ARG A 198 7.11 5.23 3.00
N ILE A 199 8.23 5.67 2.42
CA ILE A 199 9.03 4.88 1.47
C ILE A 199 9.48 3.57 2.13
N ARG A 200 10.21 3.68 3.25
CA ARG A 200 10.85 2.53 3.90
C ARG A 200 9.85 1.55 4.49
N ASN A 201 8.83 2.05 5.18
CA ASN A 201 7.98 1.21 6.01
C ASN A 201 6.71 0.74 5.29
N HIS A 202 6.30 1.41 4.20
CA HIS A 202 5.01 1.15 3.55
C HIS A 202 5.16 0.88 2.05
N LEU A 203 5.80 1.78 1.29
CA LEU A 203 5.86 1.65 -0.18
C LEU A 203 6.78 0.51 -0.63
N ILE A 204 8.01 0.44 -0.12
CA ILE A 204 8.96 -0.62 -0.51
C ILE A 204 8.39 -2.02 -0.20
N PRO A 205 7.87 -2.29 1.02
CA PRO A 205 7.20 -3.57 1.29
C PRO A 205 6.04 -3.84 0.33
N CYS A 206 5.22 -2.83 0.03
CA CYS A 206 4.12 -2.96 -0.92
C CYS A 206 4.60 -3.36 -2.31
N LEU A 207 5.61 -2.67 -2.85
CA LEU A 207 6.19 -2.94 -4.16
C LEU A 207 6.83 -4.34 -4.21
N VAL A 208 7.55 -4.75 -3.17
CA VAL A 208 8.13 -6.10 -3.09
C VAL A 208 7.03 -7.17 -3.13
N LYS A 209 5.96 -7.01 -2.33
CA LYS A 209 4.84 -7.97 -2.34
C LYS A 209 4.08 -7.95 -3.66
N PHE A 210 3.91 -6.78 -4.27
CA PHE A 210 3.32 -6.64 -5.60
C PHE A 210 4.11 -7.41 -6.66
N THR A 211 5.43 -7.25 -6.71
CA THR A 211 6.32 -7.97 -7.64
C THR A 211 6.21 -9.48 -7.45
N ILE A 212 6.24 -9.96 -6.20
CA ILE A 212 6.09 -11.39 -5.88
C ILE A 212 4.73 -11.92 -6.34
N ALA A 213 3.65 -11.20 -6.07
CA ALA A 213 2.29 -11.61 -6.43
C ALA A 213 2.07 -11.69 -7.95
N VAL A 214 2.75 -10.84 -8.72
CA VAL A 214 2.70 -10.82 -10.19
C VAL A 214 3.38 -12.04 -10.81
N GLY A 215 4.56 -12.41 -10.31
CA GLY A 215 5.25 -13.65 -10.71
C GLY A 215 5.56 -13.80 -12.21
N ASP A 216 5.77 -12.69 -12.94
CA ASP A 216 5.96 -12.68 -14.39
C ASP A 216 7.13 -11.76 -14.81
N ASP A 217 8.13 -12.33 -15.47
CA ASP A 217 9.36 -11.64 -15.90
C ASP A 217 9.09 -10.42 -16.78
N SER A 218 8.09 -10.47 -17.67
CA SER A 218 7.79 -9.38 -18.60
C SER A 218 7.22 -8.17 -17.85
N LEU A 219 6.38 -8.45 -16.84
CA LEU A 219 5.82 -7.43 -15.97
C LEU A 219 6.85 -6.91 -14.96
N TRP A 220 7.75 -7.76 -14.47
CA TRP A 220 8.90 -7.34 -13.65
C TRP A 220 9.80 -6.35 -14.38
N LYS A 221 10.13 -6.60 -15.65
CA LYS A 221 10.87 -5.63 -16.48
C LYS A 221 10.15 -4.29 -16.58
N THR A 222 8.83 -4.33 -16.76
CA THR A 222 8.00 -3.12 -16.84
C THR A 222 8.05 -2.32 -15.54
N LEU A 223 7.86 -2.98 -14.39
CA LEU A 223 7.96 -2.35 -13.07
C LEU A 223 9.36 -1.80 -12.82
N ASN A 224 10.40 -2.60 -13.08
CA ASN A 224 11.78 -2.21 -12.86
C ASN A 224 12.15 -0.98 -13.69
N ARG A 225 11.74 -0.94 -14.96
CA ARG A 225 11.93 0.25 -15.80
C ARG A 225 11.27 1.49 -15.20
N GLN A 226 10.04 1.38 -14.67
CA GLN A 226 9.40 2.52 -14.01
C GLN A 226 10.19 3.00 -12.80
N ILE A 227 10.74 2.10 -11.99
CA ILE A 227 11.59 2.46 -10.84
C ILE A 227 12.88 3.15 -11.32
N LEU A 228 13.57 2.59 -12.32
CA LEU A 228 14.84 3.12 -12.84
C LEU A 228 14.70 4.51 -13.48
N LEU A 229 13.53 4.85 -14.04
CA LEU A 229 13.30 6.21 -14.54
C LEU A 229 13.42 7.27 -13.43
N ARG A 230 13.19 6.92 -12.16
CA ARG A 230 13.29 7.83 -11.01
C ARG A 230 14.73 8.01 -10.53
N VAL A 231 15.61 7.10 -10.94
CA VAL A 231 17.04 7.14 -10.63
C VAL A 231 17.75 8.26 -11.41
N ARG A 232 17.17 8.72 -12.53
CA ARG A 232 17.65 9.86 -13.34
C ARG A 232 17.08 11.22 -12.93
N ASN A 233 16.51 11.32 -11.73
CA ASN A 233 15.91 12.56 -11.24
C ASN A 233 16.96 13.43 -10.55
N ASP A 234 17.87 14.01 -11.35
CA ASP A 234 19.09 14.69 -10.90
C ASP A 234 18.84 15.81 -9.87
N ASP A 235 17.64 16.40 -9.89
CA ASP A 235 17.26 17.49 -8.99
C ASP A 235 16.76 17.00 -7.61
N GLN A 236 16.55 15.69 -7.42
CA GLN A 236 15.93 15.12 -6.21
C GLN A 236 16.69 13.90 -5.65
N PRO A 237 17.79 14.12 -4.91
CA PRO A 237 18.61 13.04 -4.34
C PRO A 237 17.83 12.00 -3.52
N LYS A 238 16.81 12.47 -2.77
CA LYS A 238 15.96 11.59 -1.95
C LYS A 238 15.09 10.64 -2.76
N VAL A 239 14.62 11.08 -3.92
CA VAL A 239 13.86 10.23 -4.86
C VAL A 239 14.77 9.19 -5.49
N ILE A 240 15.99 9.59 -5.90
CA ILE A 240 16.99 8.66 -6.43
C ILE A 240 17.29 7.58 -5.39
N LEU A 241 17.57 7.96 -4.14
CA LEU A 241 17.80 7.01 -3.05
C LEU A 241 16.61 6.09 -2.81
N ALA A 242 15.38 6.61 -2.82
CA ALA A 242 14.17 5.79 -2.66
C ALA A 242 14.02 4.75 -3.78
N ALA A 243 14.30 5.14 -5.03
CA ALA A 243 14.27 4.23 -6.18
C ALA A 243 15.36 3.15 -6.08
N LEU A 244 16.59 3.53 -5.71
CA LEU A 244 17.69 2.59 -5.48
C LEU A 244 17.39 1.63 -4.31
N GLN A 245 16.82 2.12 -3.20
CA GLN A 245 16.41 1.29 -2.07
C GLN A 245 15.30 0.30 -2.46
N THR A 246 14.37 0.74 -3.30
CA THR A 246 13.33 -0.13 -3.84
C THR A 246 13.94 -1.23 -4.72
N PHE A 247 14.83 -0.86 -5.64
CA PHE A 247 15.55 -1.83 -6.48
C PHE A 247 16.35 -2.82 -5.63
N GLN A 248 17.07 -2.33 -4.62
CA GLN A 248 17.81 -3.16 -3.67
C GLN A 248 16.90 -4.17 -2.97
N ALA A 249 15.76 -3.72 -2.44
CA ALA A 249 14.81 -4.61 -1.76
C ALA A 249 14.24 -5.68 -2.70
N LEU A 250 13.97 -5.35 -3.97
CA LEU A 250 13.51 -6.30 -4.97
C LEU A 250 14.58 -7.36 -5.28
N MET A 251 15.82 -6.94 -5.57
CA MET A 251 16.89 -7.88 -5.88
C MET A 251 17.26 -8.77 -4.68
N GLU A 252 17.24 -8.24 -3.46
CA GLU A 252 17.54 -9.04 -2.25
C GLU A 252 16.42 -10.04 -1.94
N THR A 253 15.17 -9.69 -2.26
CA THR A 253 14.03 -10.55 -1.95
C THR A 253 13.80 -11.62 -3.01
N LEU A 254 13.89 -11.27 -4.30
CA LEU A 254 13.63 -12.18 -5.41
C LEU A 254 14.91 -12.81 -5.99
N GLY A 255 16.09 -12.27 -5.69
CA GLY A 255 17.36 -12.86 -6.08
C GLY A 255 17.60 -12.87 -7.59
N GLU A 256 18.22 -13.97 -8.05
CA GLU A 256 18.59 -14.17 -9.45
C GLU A 256 17.38 -14.20 -10.39
N ASP A 257 16.25 -14.76 -9.94
CA ASP A 257 15.01 -14.85 -10.72
C ASP A 257 14.52 -13.47 -11.18
N PHE A 258 14.67 -12.44 -10.34
CA PHE A 258 14.35 -11.06 -10.71
C PHE A 258 15.49 -10.36 -11.45
N LEU A 259 16.74 -10.55 -11.00
CA LEU A 259 17.88 -9.82 -11.55
C LEU A 259 18.21 -10.23 -12.99
N GLN A 260 18.19 -11.52 -13.32
CA GLN A 260 18.60 -12.00 -14.64
C GLN A 260 17.72 -11.42 -15.77
N PRO A 261 16.37 -11.41 -15.66
CA PRO A 261 15.52 -10.81 -16.70
C PRO A 261 15.72 -9.31 -16.88
N VAL A 262 16.02 -8.57 -15.81
CA VAL A 262 16.07 -7.09 -15.82
C VAL A 262 17.49 -6.54 -15.98
N LEU A 263 18.52 -7.40 -15.96
CA LEU A 263 19.93 -7.00 -15.92
C LEU A 263 20.30 -6.02 -17.03
N ALA A 264 20.00 -6.38 -18.28
CA ALA A 264 20.37 -5.59 -19.45
C ALA A 264 19.77 -4.17 -19.41
N ASP A 265 18.55 -4.05 -18.92
CA ASP A 265 17.86 -2.76 -18.79
C ASP A 265 18.35 -1.95 -17.60
N THR A 266 18.90 -2.62 -16.57
CA THR A 266 19.32 -1.99 -15.31
C THR A 266 20.74 -1.47 -15.35
N MET A 267 21.65 -2.21 -15.99
CA MET A 267 23.07 -1.89 -16.01
C MET A 267 23.39 -0.45 -16.47
N PRO A 268 22.80 0.07 -17.56
CA PRO A 268 23.07 1.45 -18.00
C PRO A 268 22.76 2.51 -16.92
N TYR A 269 21.69 2.31 -16.14
CA TYR A 269 21.30 3.24 -15.08
C TYR A 269 22.24 3.13 -13.87
N ILE A 270 22.61 1.92 -13.47
CA ILE A 270 23.55 1.71 -12.36
C ILE A 270 24.91 2.34 -12.70
N THR A 271 25.42 2.13 -13.92
CA THR A 271 26.70 2.72 -14.33
C THR A 271 26.67 4.24 -14.38
N GLU A 272 25.56 4.83 -14.84
CA GLU A 272 25.35 6.27 -14.86
C GLU A 272 25.38 6.86 -13.44
N VAL A 273 24.72 6.21 -12.49
CA VAL A 273 24.59 6.73 -11.10
C VAL A 273 25.83 6.48 -10.26
N LEU A 274 26.65 5.48 -10.61
CA LEU A 274 27.98 5.31 -10.06
C LEU A 274 28.91 6.50 -10.35
N GLU A 275 28.60 7.31 -11.36
CA GLU A 275 29.32 8.55 -11.69
C GLU A 275 28.71 9.80 -11.02
N SER A 276 27.72 9.62 -10.14
CA SER A 276 27.06 10.72 -9.42
C SER A 276 28.06 11.56 -8.60
N LEU A 277 27.82 12.88 -8.57
CA LEU A 277 28.58 13.81 -7.73
C LEU A 277 28.11 13.80 -6.26
N ASP A 278 26.93 13.24 -5.98
CA ASP A 278 26.41 13.06 -4.64
C ASP A 278 27.03 11.80 -4.02
N THR A 279 27.85 11.99 -2.99
CA THR A 279 28.63 10.92 -2.36
C THR A 279 27.78 9.84 -1.70
N ASP A 280 26.60 10.19 -1.20
CA ASP A 280 25.72 9.23 -0.53
C ASP A 280 25.06 8.32 -1.56
N ILE A 281 24.61 8.89 -2.68
CA ILE A 281 24.05 8.14 -3.81
C ILE A 281 25.10 7.25 -4.45
N GLU A 282 26.29 7.78 -4.69
CA GLU A 282 27.41 7.06 -5.30
C GLU A 282 27.82 5.85 -4.42
N ALA A 283 28.01 6.07 -3.12
CA ALA A 283 28.36 5.01 -2.17
C ALA A 283 27.27 3.93 -2.09
N PHE A 284 25.99 4.33 -2.05
CA PHE A 284 24.88 3.39 -2.00
C PHE A 284 24.74 2.58 -3.30
N THR A 285 24.99 3.22 -4.45
CA THR A 285 24.96 2.54 -5.75
C THR A 285 26.09 1.53 -5.88
N ARG A 286 27.29 1.83 -5.35
CA ARG A 286 28.39 0.86 -5.25
C ARG A 286 28.00 -0.35 -4.41
N GLU A 287 27.34 -0.14 -3.28
CA GLU A 287 26.84 -1.24 -2.45
C GLU A 287 25.85 -2.14 -3.22
N ILE A 288 24.92 -1.51 -3.96
CA ILE A 288 23.98 -2.24 -4.83
C ILE A 288 24.73 -3.06 -5.87
N PHE A 289 25.71 -2.47 -6.55
CA PHE A 289 26.50 -3.17 -7.56
C PHE A 289 27.23 -4.39 -6.98
N THR A 290 27.86 -4.26 -5.81
CA THR A 290 28.51 -5.40 -5.12
C THR A 290 27.50 -6.48 -4.73
N LYS A 291 26.28 -6.12 -4.32
CA LYS A 291 25.23 -7.09 -4.04
C LYS A 291 24.74 -7.80 -5.30
N MET A 292 24.61 -7.09 -6.42
CA MET A 292 24.31 -7.69 -7.72
C MET A 292 25.39 -8.69 -8.14
N GLU A 293 26.67 -8.36 -7.97
CA GLU A 293 27.80 -9.28 -8.19
C GLU A 293 27.69 -10.53 -7.32
N GLY A 294 27.31 -10.37 -6.04
CA GLY A 294 27.13 -11.48 -5.12
C GLY A 294 25.97 -12.42 -5.49
N ILE A 295 24.88 -11.88 -6.06
CA ILE A 295 23.71 -12.67 -6.46
C ILE A 295 23.91 -13.34 -7.83
N LEU A 296 24.43 -12.61 -8.82
CA LEU A 296 24.55 -13.08 -10.20
C LEU A 296 25.88 -13.81 -10.49
N GLY A 297 26.95 -13.52 -9.75
CA GLY A 297 28.26 -14.14 -9.91
C GLY A 297 28.77 -14.12 -11.36
N ASP A 298 28.92 -15.31 -11.94
CA ASP A 298 29.46 -15.49 -13.29
C ASP A 298 28.53 -14.96 -14.39
N ASN A 299 27.22 -14.87 -14.15
CA ASN A 299 26.27 -14.32 -15.12
C ASN A 299 26.50 -12.82 -15.36
N LEU A 300 26.86 -12.08 -14.31
CA LEU A 300 27.19 -10.66 -14.44
C LEU A 300 28.54 -10.48 -15.16
N ARG A 301 29.52 -11.33 -14.88
CA ARG A 301 30.82 -11.31 -15.57
C ARG A 301 30.69 -11.61 -17.05
N ALA A 302 29.85 -12.57 -17.41
CA ALA A 302 29.55 -12.92 -18.80
C ALA A 302 28.81 -11.79 -19.54
N TYR A 303 28.01 -10.99 -18.84
CA TYR A 303 27.38 -9.79 -19.42
C TYR A 303 28.38 -8.65 -19.63
N LEU A 304 29.35 -8.49 -18.73
CA LEU A 304 30.34 -7.42 -18.76
C LEU A 304 31.53 -7.69 -19.70
N GLY A 305 31.80 -8.94 -20.04
CA GLY A 305 32.89 -9.38 -20.92
C GLY A 305 32.49 -9.55 -22.37
#